data_AF-A0A067QLQ9-F1
#
_entry.id   AF-A0A067QLQ9-F1
#
_cell.length_a   1.000
_cell.length_b   1.000
_cell.length_c   1.000
_cell.angle_alpha   90.00
_cell.angle_beta   90.00
_cell.angle_gamma   90.00
#
_symmetry.space_group_name_H-M   'P 1'
#
loop_
_entity.id
_entity.type
_entity.pdbx_description
1 polymer ?
#
loop_
_entity_poly.entity_id
_entity_poly.type
_entity_poly.pdbx_seq_one_letter_code
_entity_poly.pdbx_strand_id
1 'polypeptide(L)'
;MISRSSLEAACEAAAKVNAVLIAKGKLKQPAPQIIKVGNSFRTSADLFTSEYEINEAPIAARNLLTKGHTQEEINQFSGAAVSTRGRYLNLEERTRNPGERSLYLHIQAATKQAID
;
A
#
# COMPACT_ATOMS: atom_id res chain seq x y z
N MET A 1 20.78 -41.72 11.15
CA MET A 1 20.14 -40.81 10.17
C MET A 1 19.78 -39.52 10.87
N ILE A 2 20.03 -38.42 10.18
CA ILE A 2 20.42 -37.10 10.70
C ILE A 2 19.21 -36.16 10.91
N SER A 3 19.17 -35.54 12.10
CA SER A 3 18.70 -34.19 12.43
C SER A 3 17.21 -33.81 12.46
N ARG A 4 16.59 -33.96 13.64
CA ARG A 4 15.55 -33.07 14.18
C ARG A 4 16.03 -32.44 15.50
N SER A 5 17.06 -31.59 15.46
CA SER A 5 17.74 -31.18 16.70
C SER A 5 18.14 -29.70 16.83
N SER A 6 17.50 -28.76 16.13
CA SER A 6 17.85 -27.33 16.32
C SER A 6 16.70 -26.32 16.26
N LEU A 7 15.47 -26.70 15.91
CA LEU A 7 14.35 -25.75 15.80
C LEU A 7 13.47 -25.65 17.06
N GLU A 8 13.34 -26.71 17.86
CA GLU A 8 12.42 -26.71 19.02
C GLU A 8 13.05 -26.11 20.29
N ALA A 9 14.36 -26.21 20.50
CA ALA A 9 15.03 -25.67 21.69
C ALA A 9 15.15 -24.13 21.70
N ALA A 10 15.07 -23.46 20.54
CA ALA A 10 15.09 -22.00 20.45
C ALA A 10 13.71 -21.37 20.75
N CYS A 11 12.61 -22.12 20.59
CA CYS A 11 11.28 -21.66 20.95
C CYS A 11 11.09 -21.56 22.48
N GLU A 12 11.77 -22.39 23.27
CA GLU A 12 11.49 -22.50 24.70
C GLU A 12 12.26 -21.48 25.56
N ALA A 13 13.36 -20.90 25.05
CA ALA A 13 14.12 -19.87 25.78
C ALA A 13 13.52 -18.46 25.68
N ALA A 14 12.77 -18.15 24.61
CA ALA A 14 12.15 -16.83 24.43
C ALA A 14 10.84 -16.67 25.24
N ALA A 15 10.15 -17.78 25.53
CA ALA A 15 8.94 -17.78 26.35
C ALA A 15 9.23 -17.46 27.83
N LYS A 16 10.44 -17.76 28.33
CA LYS A 16 10.78 -17.63 29.76
C LYS A 16 11.24 -16.24 30.19
N VAL A 17 11.65 -15.36 29.25
CA VAL A 17 11.96 -13.96 29.58
C VAL A 17 10.70 -13.10 29.59
N ASN A 18 9.70 -13.46 28.79
CA ASN A 18 8.51 -12.63 28.64
C ASN A 18 7.46 -12.81 29.75
N ALA A 19 7.56 -13.86 30.58
CA ALA A 19 6.58 -14.15 31.63
C ALA A 19 6.74 -13.29 32.92
N VAL A 20 7.94 -12.79 33.23
CA VAL A 20 8.19 -12.07 34.50
C VAL A 20 7.81 -10.59 34.44
N LEU A 21 7.73 -9.98 33.26
CA LEU A 21 7.38 -8.55 33.12
C LEU A 21 5.87 -8.27 33.04
N ILE A 22 5.05 -9.28 32.75
CA ILE A 22 3.58 -9.13 32.65
C ILE A 22 2.90 -9.06 34.04
N ALA A 23 3.58 -9.52 35.10
CA ALA A 23 3.03 -9.54 36.45
C ALA A 23 3.17 -8.21 37.22
N LYS A 24 3.81 -7.18 36.64
CA LYS A 24 4.05 -5.89 37.31
C LYS A 24 3.38 -4.65 36.69
N GLY A 25 2.33 -4.85 35.88
CA GLY A 25 1.23 -3.89 35.79
C GLY A 25 1.53 -2.50 35.20
N LYS A 26 2.46 -2.36 34.24
CA LYS A 26 2.60 -1.12 33.45
C LYS A 26 2.92 -1.45 31.99
N LEU A 27 2.01 -1.03 31.09
CA LEU A 27 2.09 -0.95 29.61
C LEU A 27 1.39 -2.09 28.83
N LYS A 28 0.39 -1.70 28.03
CA LYS A 28 -0.42 -2.53 27.12
C LYS A 28 0.35 -2.80 25.80
N GLN A 29 0.38 -4.06 25.36
CA GLN A 29 1.16 -4.58 24.23
C GLN A 29 0.62 -4.17 22.83
N PRO A 30 1.49 -3.91 21.82
CA PRO A 30 1.16 -4.01 20.40
C PRO A 30 1.36 -5.45 19.86
N ALA A 31 0.44 -5.89 19.01
CA ALA A 31 0.34 -7.24 18.43
C ALA A 31 1.35 -7.50 17.27
N PRO A 32 1.60 -8.77 16.87
CA PRO A 32 2.77 -9.18 16.09
C PRO A 32 2.63 -8.89 14.59
N GLN A 33 3.73 -8.43 13.99
CA GLN A 33 3.83 -8.04 12.59
C GLN A 33 4.01 -9.28 11.69
N ILE A 34 3.00 -9.57 10.87
CA ILE A 34 3.13 -10.45 9.70
C ILE A 34 4.03 -9.72 8.68
N ILE A 35 5.13 -10.34 8.27
CA ILE A 35 5.99 -9.82 7.20
C ILE A 35 5.22 -9.96 5.88
N LYS A 36 4.60 -8.86 5.44
CA LYS A 36 4.00 -8.70 4.12
C LYS A 36 5.05 -8.09 3.20
N VAL A 37 5.63 -8.90 2.32
CA VAL A 37 6.35 -8.41 1.14
C VAL A 37 5.31 -7.73 0.23
N GLY A 38 5.53 -6.46 -0.06
CA GLY A 38 4.71 -5.69 -0.99
C GLY A 38 3.86 -4.62 -0.31
N ASN A 39 4.25 -3.38 -0.55
CA ASN A 39 3.68 -2.11 -0.10
C ASN A 39 3.90 -1.80 1.37
N SER A 40 4.95 -1.01 1.60
CA SER A 40 5.00 -0.01 2.66
C SER A 40 3.67 0.76 2.70
N PHE A 41 2.69 0.22 3.42
CA PHE A 41 1.59 0.99 3.97
C PHE A 41 2.24 1.83 5.06
N ARG A 42 2.90 2.90 4.61
CA ARG A 42 3.32 3.99 5.47
C ARG A 42 2.05 4.39 6.20
N THR A 43 2.05 4.17 7.51
CA THR A 43 1.12 4.75 8.47
C THR A 43 0.74 6.12 7.97
N SER A 44 -0.55 6.42 7.92
CA SER A 44 -1.16 7.67 7.45
C SER A 44 -0.47 8.89 8.07
N ALA A 45 0.69 9.25 7.53
CA ALA A 45 1.19 10.58 7.53
C ALA A 45 0.16 11.40 6.73
N ASP A 46 -0.03 12.65 7.13
CA ASP A 46 -0.81 13.62 6.39
C ASP A 46 -0.20 13.76 4.99
N LEU A 47 -0.62 12.89 4.07
CA LEU A 47 -0.21 12.89 2.68
C LEU A 47 -1.33 13.59 1.93
N PHE A 48 -0.94 14.58 1.13
CA PHE A 48 -1.85 15.20 0.19
C PHE A 48 -2.28 14.14 -0.83
N THR A 49 -3.56 14.15 -1.19
CA THR A 49 -4.14 13.23 -2.17
C THR A 49 -4.79 14.02 -3.29
N SER A 50 -4.66 13.52 -4.51
CA SER A 50 -5.38 14.04 -5.68
C SER A 50 -5.81 12.89 -6.58
N GLU A 51 -6.96 13.07 -7.23
CA GLU A 51 -7.56 12.06 -8.09
C GLU A 51 -7.79 12.65 -9.48
N TYR A 52 -7.39 11.92 -10.52
CA TYR A 52 -7.54 12.37 -11.91
C TYR A 52 -8.18 11.30 -12.78
N GLU A 53 -9.37 11.58 -13.34
CA GLU A 53 -10.07 10.65 -14.25
C GLU A 53 -9.31 10.57 -15.58
N ILE A 54 -8.86 9.37 -15.95
CA ILE A 54 -8.13 9.09 -17.21
C ILE A 54 -8.97 8.26 -18.19
N ASN A 55 -10.24 8.00 -17.86
CA ASN A 55 -11.12 7.15 -18.63
C ASN A 55 -11.34 7.65 -20.07
N GLU A 56 -11.47 8.97 -20.24
CA GLU A 56 -11.65 9.65 -21.53
C GLU A 56 -10.32 10.03 -22.21
N ALA A 57 -9.19 9.74 -21.56
CA ALA A 57 -7.89 9.99 -22.15
C ALA A 57 -7.63 9.03 -23.34
N PRO A 58 -6.84 9.46 -24.34
CA PRO A 58 -6.44 8.60 -25.44
C PRO A 58 -5.86 7.27 -24.96
N ILE A 59 -6.10 6.19 -25.70
CA ILE A 59 -5.63 4.83 -25.34
C ILE A 59 -4.12 4.79 -25.07
N ALA A 60 -3.33 5.55 -25.84
CA ALA A 60 -1.89 5.65 -25.65
C ALA A 60 -1.52 6.23 -24.27
N ALA A 61 -2.21 7.30 -23.85
CA ALA A 61 -1.99 7.93 -22.55
C ALA A 61 -2.39 6.99 -21.40
N ARG A 62 -3.55 6.32 -21.51
CA ARG A 62 -3.96 5.32 -20.50
C ARG A 62 -2.95 4.19 -20.37
N ASN A 63 -2.54 3.60 -21.49
CA ASN A 63 -1.57 2.51 -21.49
C ASN A 63 -0.20 2.95 -20.94
N LEU A 64 0.18 4.21 -21.13
CA LEU A 64 1.40 4.76 -20.56
C LEU A 64 1.26 4.93 -19.04
N LEU A 65 0.22 5.64 -18.59
CA LEU A 65 0.01 5.98 -17.17
C LEU A 65 -0.30 4.77 -16.28
N THR A 66 -0.86 3.70 -16.86
CA THR A 66 -1.11 2.44 -16.16
C THR A 66 0.13 1.54 -16.02
N LYS A 67 1.24 1.85 -16.71
CA LYS A 67 2.49 1.09 -16.56
C LYS A 67 3.17 1.42 -15.24
N GLY A 68 3.62 0.37 -14.55
CA GLY A 68 4.40 0.50 -13.32
C GLY A 68 5.63 1.39 -13.50
N HIS A 69 6.38 1.18 -14.59
CA HIS A 69 7.56 1.99 -14.90
C HIS A 69 7.26 3.49 -14.94
N THR A 70 6.19 3.90 -15.63
CA THR A 70 5.78 5.31 -15.69
C THR A 70 5.38 5.85 -14.32
N GLN A 71 4.71 5.05 -13.49
CA GLN A 71 4.37 5.45 -12.11
C GLN A 71 5.62 5.61 -11.24
N GLU A 72 6.62 4.74 -11.42
CA GLU A 72 7.92 4.85 -10.75
C GLU A 72 8.70 6.08 -11.20
N GLU A 73 8.72 6.38 -12.51
CA GLU A 73 9.32 7.61 -13.03
C GLU A 73 8.65 8.85 -12.42
N ILE A 74 7.31 8.93 -12.42
CA ILE A 74 6.59 10.05 -11.78
C ILE A 74 6.98 10.16 -10.30
N ASN A 75 7.09 9.04 -9.59
CA ASN A 75 7.51 9.04 -8.19
C ASN A 75 8.95 9.54 -7.99
N GLN A 76 9.87 9.17 -8.88
CA GLN A 76 11.25 9.61 -8.81
C GLN A 76 11.41 11.10 -9.14
N PHE A 77 10.65 11.62 -10.12
CA PHE A 77 10.75 13.01 -10.56
C PHE A 77 9.99 13.99 -9.67
N SER A 78 8.76 13.65 -9.25
CA SER A 78 7.88 14.56 -8.48
C SER A 78 7.90 14.25 -6.98
N GLY A 79 8.32 13.06 -6.56
CA GLY A 79 8.16 12.58 -5.18
C GLY A 79 6.73 12.17 -4.83
N ALA A 80 5.79 12.22 -5.78
CA ALA A 80 4.42 11.77 -5.60
C ALA A 80 4.25 10.29 -6.00
N ALA A 81 3.62 9.49 -5.16
CA ALA A 81 3.23 8.13 -5.47
C ALA A 81 1.94 8.13 -6.29
N VAL A 82 1.99 7.57 -7.50
CA VAL A 82 0.83 7.43 -8.39
C VAL A 82 0.36 5.98 -8.39
N SER A 83 -0.95 5.76 -8.44
CA SER A 83 -1.54 4.44 -8.59
C SER A 83 -2.79 4.50 -9.45
N THR A 84 -2.97 3.52 -10.34
CA THR A 84 -4.20 3.41 -11.12
C THR A 84 -5.30 2.71 -10.32
N ARG A 85 -6.52 3.24 -10.36
CA ARG A 85 -7.71 2.68 -9.70
C ARG A 85 -8.95 2.76 -10.59
N GLY A 86 -9.99 2.02 -10.20
CA GLY A 86 -11.24 1.92 -10.96
C GLY A 86 -11.09 1.02 -12.19
N ARG A 87 -12.06 1.09 -13.10
CA ARG A 87 -12.10 0.32 -14.34
C ARG A 87 -12.45 1.23 -15.50
N TYR A 88 -11.99 0.88 -16.70
CA TYR A 88 -12.48 1.53 -17.90
C TYR A 88 -13.99 1.31 -18.05
N LEU A 89 -14.75 2.40 -18.09
CA LEU A 89 -16.19 2.41 -18.28
C LEU A 89 -16.51 3.22 -19.52
N ASN A 90 -17.23 2.64 -20.47
CA ASN A 90 -17.80 3.42 -21.57
C ASN A 90 -19.06 4.17 -21.07
N LEU A 91 -19.59 5.08 -21.90
CA LEU A 91 -20.73 5.93 -21.51
C LEU A 91 -21.97 5.14 -21.09
N GLU A 92 -22.23 4.01 -21.77
CA GLU A 92 -23.35 3.12 -21.45
C GLU A 92 -23.17 2.43 -20.10
N GLU A 93 -21.99 1.87 -19.83
CA GLU A 93 -21.67 1.18 -18.57
C GLU A 93 -21.68 2.16 -17.39
N ARG A 94 -21.21 3.40 -17.58
CA ARG A 94 -21.26 4.48 -16.56
C ARG A 94 -22.70 4.79 -16.13
N THR A 95 -23.63 4.76 -17.09
CA THR A 95 -25.06 5.00 -16.83
C THR A 95 -25.72 3.81 -16.14
N ARG A 96 -25.31 2.58 -16.50
CA ARG A 96 -25.84 1.33 -15.92
C ARG A 96 -25.33 1.05 -14.51
N ASN A 97 -24.09 1.46 -14.20
CA ASN A 97 -23.41 1.17 -12.94
C ASN A 97 -22.97 2.46 -12.24
N PRO A 98 -23.89 3.26 -11.67
CA PRO A 98 -23.56 4.54 -11.04
C PRO A 98 -22.68 4.40 -9.78
N GLY A 99 -22.53 3.19 -9.22
CA GLY A 99 -21.66 2.92 -8.07
C GLY A 99 -20.21 2.59 -8.43
N GLU A 100 -19.90 2.33 -9.71
CA GLU A 100 -18.55 1.97 -10.13
C GLU A 100 -17.77 3.22 -10.58
N ARG A 101 -16.56 3.43 -10.04
CA ARG A 101 -15.70 4.54 -10.43
C ARG A 101 -14.98 4.24 -11.74
N SER A 102 -15.13 5.14 -12.71
CA SER A 102 -14.39 5.15 -13.97
C SER A 102 -12.88 5.21 -13.73
N LEU A 103 -12.08 4.75 -14.69
CA LEU A 103 -10.63 4.65 -14.58
C LEU A 103 -9.98 5.99 -14.18
N TYR A 104 -9.25 6.00 -13.08
CA TYR A 104 -8.61 7.20 -12.54
C TYR A 104 -7.22 6.90 -11.96
N LEU A 105 -6.41 7.94 -11.84
CA LEU A 105 -5.14 7.95 -11.12
C LEU A 105 -5.36 8.52 -9.72
N HIS A 106 -4.78 7.85 -8.74
CA HIS A 106 -4.70 8.30 -7.36
C HIS A 106 -3.26 8.70 -7.07
N ILE A 107 -3.06 9.98 -6.76
CA ILE A 107 -1.76 10.62 -6.58
C ILE A 107 -1.64 10.99 -5.11
N GLN A 108 -0.52 10.63 -4.49
CA GLN A 108 -0.24 10.87 -3.08
C GLN A 108 1.13 11.50 -2.93
N ALA A 109 1.26 12.57 -2.16
CA ALA A 109 2.57 13.15 -1.90
C ALA A 109 2.67 13.74 -0.49
N ALA A 110 3.90 13.88 0.00
CA ALA A 110 4.17 14.46 1.32
C ALA A 110 3.99 15.98 1.36
N THR A 111 3.98 16.65 0.20
CA THR A 111 3.82 18.10 0.10
C THR A 111 2.83 18.45 -1.00
N LYS A 112 2.14 19.58 -0.85
CA LYS A 112 1.22 20.09 -1.88
C LYS A 112 1.94 20.40 -3.20
N GLN A 113 3.17 20.91 -3.15
CA GLN A 113 3.98 21.21 -4.34
C GLN A 113 4.33 19.99 -5.19
N ALA A 114 4.34 18.79 -4.60
CA ALA A 114 4.57 17.56 -5.36
C ALA A 114 3.32 17.08 -6.13
N ILE A 115 2.14 17.63 -5.82
CA ILE A 115 0.85 17.31 -6.46
C ILE A 115 0.38 18.40 -7.43
N ASP A 116 0.70 19.66 -7.13
CA ASP A 116 0.41 20.83 -7.96
C ASP A 116 1.26 20.85 -9.24
#